data_AF-A0A2D7TRW7-F1
#
_entry.id   AF-A0A2D7TRW7-F1
#
_cell.length_a   1.000
_cell.length_b   1.000
_cell.length_c   1.000
_cell.angle_alpha   90.00
_cell.angle_beta   90.00
_cell.angle_gamma   90.00
#
_symmetry.space_group_name_H-M   'P 1'
#
loop_
_entity.id
_entity.type
_entity.pdbx_description
1 polymer ?
#
loop_
_entity_poly.entity_id
_entity_poly.type
_entity_poly.pdbx_seq_one_letter_code
_entity_poly.pdbx_strand_id
1 'polypeptide(L)'
;MDARGIFKRETAFFTKNLGGLDGQRVFYFDLDVLVVNPLDDLFAYPTDDAFYIIDDWASKGHTVGQGSCFSWVIADSYNDITTDYEENKAQIDMKYGSASQEYLSDKIIEKQGALKFWPEGWFRSFRFHCLPHPVMRYFQVPPRPTAPELKVIVFHGTPNPQDALVGKWPSKSKHRWKIWKKIIQACASDAVDCRILEIKPCARVRSSKT
;
A
#
# COMPACT_ATOMS: atom_id res chain seq x y z
N MET A 1 10.98 26.01 4.46
CA MET A 1 9.83 25.11 4.53
C MET A 1 8.82 25.57 3.48
N ASP A 2 8.23 24.67 2.70
CA ASP A 2 7.19 25.02 1.71
C ASP A 2 5.99 25.61 2.48
N ALA A 3 5.52 26.79 2.07
CA ALA A 3 4.38 27.48 2.66
C ALA A 3 3.06 26.68 2.57
N ARG A 4 3.02 25.60 1.77
CA ARG A 4 1.86 24.70 1.62
C ARG A 4 1.81 23.56 2.64
N GLY A 5 2.85 23.38 3.44
CA GLY A 5 2.93 22.30 4.44
C GLY A 5 2.98 20.89 3.81
N ILE A 6 3.39 19.89 4.59
CA ILE A 6 3.45 18.49 4.12
C ILE A 6 2.14 17.81 4.50
N PHE A 7 1.22 17.60 3.56
CA PHE A 7 -0.02 16.88 3.85
C PHE A 7 0.27 15.41 4.18
N LYS A 8 -0.08 14.99 5.39
CA LYS A 8 -0.05 13.58 5.82
C LYS A 8 -1.44 13.01 5.59
N ARG A 9 -1.60 12.21 4.54
CA ARG A 9 -2.92 11.76 4.05
C ARG A 9 -3.59 10.84 5.05
N GLU A 10 -2.82 9.95 5.62
CA GLU A 10 -3.27 8.84 6.44
C GLU A 10 -3.92 9.34 7.73
N THR A 11 -3.55 10.53 8.20
CA THR A 11 -4.11 11.14 9.41
C THR A 11 -5.52 11.69 9.20
N ALA A 12 -5.97 11.88 7.95
CA ALA A 12 -7.27 12.48 7.65
C ALA A 12 -8.47 11.57 7.95
N PHE A 13 -8.24 10.28 8.19
CA PHE A 13 -9.31 9.30 8.41
C PHE A 13 -9.70 9.14 9.87
N PHE A 14 -8.98 9.76 10.79
CA PHE A 14 -9.17 9.60 12.23
C PHE A 14 -10.07 10.71 12.80
N THR A 15 -11.22 10.89 12.18
CA THR A 15 -12.21 11.89 12.59
C THR A 15 -13.42 11.22 13.20
N LYS A 16 -14.06 11.94 14.14
CA LYS A 16 -15.31 11.49 14.73
C LYS A 16 -16.37 11.30 13.64
N ASN A 17 -17.07 10.17 13.69
CA ASN A 17 -18.16 9.85 12.78
C ASN A 17 -17.76 9.86 11.29
N LEU A 18 -16.57 9.35 10.97
CA LEU A 18 -16.12 9.21 9.58
C LEU A 18 -17.19 8.46 8.75
N GLY A 19 -17.86 9.18 7.85
CA GLY A 19 -18.85 8.61 6.94
C GLY A 19 -20.09 7.98 7.59
N GLY A 20 -20.43 8.30 8.84
CA GLY A 20 -21.56 7.65 9.51
C GLY A 20 -21.25 6.27 10.10
N LEU A 21 -19.98 5.85 10.13
CA LEU A 21 -19.54 4.50 10.45
C LEU A 21 -19.03 4.34 11.89
N ASP A 22 -19.54 5.17 12.81
CA ASP A 22 -19.15 5.12 14.23
C ASP A 22 -19.36 3.72 14.83
N GLY A 23 -18.37 3.22 15.56
CA GLY A 23 -18.33 1.88 16.12
C GLY A 23 -18.12 0.75 15.11
N GLN A 24 -17.94 1.05 13.82
CA GLN A 24 -17.69 0.04 12.79
C GLN A 24 -16.21 -0.09 12.46
N ARG A 25 -15.79 -1.33 12.17
CA ARG A 25 -14.49 -1.60 11.58
C ARG A 25 -14.47 -1.15 10.13
N VAL A 26 -13.50 -0.30 9.79
CA VAL A 26 -13.28 0.19 8.43
C VAL A 26 -11.94 -0.26 7.89
N PHE A 27 -11.82 -0.25 6.56
CA PHE A 27 -10.62 -0.64 5.84
C PHE A 27 -10.24 0.47 4.87
N TYR A 28 -9.01 0.96 5.01
CA TYR A 28 -8.41 1.86 4.05
C TYR A 28 -7.58 1.07 3.04
N PHE A 29 -7.64 1.48 1.77
CA PHE A 29 -6.78 1.01 0.70
C PHE A 29 -6.30 2.18 -0.16
N ASP A 30 -5.01 2.19 -0.49
CA ASP A 30 -4.52 3.06 -1.56
C ASP A 30 -5.13 2.66 -2.92
N LEU A 31 -5.18 3.61 -3.84
CA LEU A 31 -5.70 3.38 -5.20
C LEU A 31 -4.68 2.70 -6.12
N ASP A 32 -3.42 2.57 -5.70
CA ASP A 32 -2.34 1.92 -6.43
C ASP A 32 -2.08 0.48 -5.93
N VAL A 33 -3.14 -0.21 -5.53
CA VAL A 33 -3.08 -1.64 -5.17
C VAL A 33 -3.76 -2.51 -6.21
N LEU A 34 -3.32 -3.76 -6.30
CA LEU A 34 -3.94 -4.80 -7.12
C LEU A 34 -4.46 -5.92 -6.22
N VAL A 35 -5.77 -6.08 -6.15
CA VAL A 35 -6.41 -7.20 -5.44
C VAL A 35 -6.35 -8.44 -6.34
N VAL A 36 -5.73 -9.52 -5.85
CA VAL A 36 -5.46 -10.73 -6.64
C VAL A 36 -6.13 -11.99 -6.11
N ASN A 37 -6.77 -11.92 -4.93
CA ASN A 37 -7.53 -12.99 -4.29
C ASN A 37 -8.61 -12.40 -3.34
N PRO A 38 -9.56 -13.20 -2.84
CA PRO A 38 -10.63 -12.73 -1.95
C PRO A 38 -10.11 -12.08 -0.65
N LEU A 39 -10.85 -11.06 -0.21
CA LEU A 39 -10.52 -10.21 0.94
C LEU A 39 -11.30 -10.57 2.20
N ASP A 40 -12.16 -11.59 2.18
CA ASP A 40 -13.03 -11.99 3.29
C ASP A 40 -12.25 -12.18 4.61
N ASP A 41 -11.05 -12.75 4.54
CA ASP A 41 -10.22 -12.97 5.72
C ASP A 41 -9.77 -11.66 6.41
N LEU A 42 -9.71 -10.51 5.69
CA LEU A 42 -9.41 -9.21 6.31
C LEU A 42 -10.49 -8.82 7.34
N PHE A 43 -11.72 -9.28 7.15
CA PHE A 43 -12.82 -9.04 8.09
C PHE A 43 -12.78 -10.02 9.27
N ALA A 44 -12.32 -11.25 9.04
CA ALA A 44 -12.31 -12.31 10.06
C ALA A 44 -11.04 -12.32 10.94
N TYR A 45 -9.93 -11.73 10.47
CA TYR A 45 -8.64 -11.80 11.16
C TYR A 45 -8.51 -10.90 12.39
N PRO A 46 -8.99 -9.64 12.39
CA PRO A 46 -8.97 -8.82 13.60
C PRO A 46 -9.80 -9.47 14.70
N THR A 47 -9.18 -9.78 15.84
CA THR A 47 -9.84 -10.43 16.99
C THR A 47 -10.33 -9.42 18.03
N ASP A 48 -10.02 -8.16 17.84
CA ASP A 48 -10.32 -7.03 18.72
C ASP A 48 -10.46 -5.74 17.90
N ASP A 49 -10.70 -4.62 18.57
CA ASP A 49 -10.95 -3.32 17.95
C ASP A 49 -9.67 -2.53 17.62
N ALA A 50 -8.49 -3.13 17.79
CA ALA A 50 -7.23 -2.44 17.56
C ALA A 50 -7.00 -2.09 16.08
N PHE A 51 -6.00 -1.24 15.88
CA PHE A 51 -5.50 -0.83 14.58
C PHE A 51 -4.56 -1.91 13.99
N TYR A 52 -4.84 -2.31 12.75
CA TYR A 52 -4.05 -3.26 11.96
C TYR A 52 -3.48 -2.58 10.71
N ILE A 53 -2.21 -2.83 10.40
CA ILE A 53 -1.50 -2.23 9.25
C ILE A 53 -0.56 -3.23 8.58
N ILE A 54 -0.13 -2.96 7.36
CA ILE A 54 0.93 -3.74 6.71
C ILE A 54 2.26 -3.46 7.43
N ASP A 55 3.11 -4.46 7.60
CA ASP A 55 4.48 -4.25 8.09
C ASP A 55 5.36 -3.63 6.98
N ASP A 56 6.01 -2.50 7.24
CA ASP A 56 6.72 -1.78 6.18
C ASP A 56 7.99 -2.50 5.74
N TRP A 57 8.06 -2.81 4.43
CA TRP A 57 9.13 -3.57 3.83
C TRP A 57 10.49 -2.85 3.75
N ALA A 58 10.51 -1.52 3.88
CA ALA A 58 11.73 -0.72 3.82
C ALA A 58 12.30 -0.43 5.21
N SER A 59 11.43 -0.40 6.23
CA SER A 59 11.78 -0.16 7.62
C SER A 59 12.53 -1.35 8.24
N LYS A 60 13.28 -1.08 9.30
CA LYS A 60 13.89 -2.12 10.13
C LYS A 60 13.14 -2.22 11.44
N GLY A 61 12.66 -3.42 11.75
CA GLY A 61 11.90 -3.68 12.96
C GLY A 61 10.40 -3.42 12.77
N HIS A 62 9.61 -4.06 13.60
CA HIS A 62 8.15 -4.05 13.54
C HIS A 62 7.54 -2.78 14.18
N THR A 63 8.07 -1.61 13.80
CA THR A 63 7.73 -0.31 14.41
C THR A 63 7.18 0.69 13.42
N VAL A 64 7.24 0.42 12.11
CA VAL A 64 6.67 1.28 11.07
C VAL A 64 5.72 0.46 10.21
N GLY A 65 4.48 0.94 10.09
CA GLY A 65 3.47 0.35 9.24
C GLY A 65 3.43 1.01 7.86
N GLN A 66 3.18 0.20 6.84
CA GLN A 66 2.93 0.66 5.49
C GLN A 66 1.45 1.06 5.32
N GLY A 67 1.22 2.34 5.07
CA GLY A 67 -0.09 2.99 4.96
C GLY A 67 -0.97 2.60 3.77
N SER A 68 -0.51 1.75 2.83
CA SER A 68 -1.35 1.33 1.69
C SER A 68 -2.54 0.46 2.03
N CYS A 69 -2.53 -0.19 3.20
CA CYS A 69 -3.73 -0.79 3.76
C CYS A 69 -3.67 -0.81 5.29
N PHE A 70 -4.73 -0.32 5.92
CA PHE A 70 -4.91 -0.43 7.37
C PHE A 70 -6.38 -0.50 7.73
N SER A 71 -6.67 -1.02 8.92
CA SER A 71 -8.03 -1.18 9.45
C SER A 71 -8.09 -0.84 10.92
N TRP A 72 -9.18 -0.21 11.32
CA TRP A 72 -9.47 0.18 12.70
C TRP A 72 -10.98 0.26 12.92
N VAL A 73 -11.40 0.29 14.17
CA VAL A 73 -12.77 0.64 14.54
C VAL A 73 -12.84 2.15 14.72
N ILE A 74 -13.81 2.79 14.06
CA ILE A 74 -14.06 4.23 14.27
C ILE A 74 -14.59 4.40 15.68
N ALA A 75 -13.74 4.91 16.57
CA ALA A 75 -14.01 5.07 17.98
C ALA A 75 -13.12 6.18 18.56
N ASP A 76 -13.51 6.71 19.72
CA ASP A 76 -12.83 7.82 20.38
C ASP A 76 -11.35 7.55 20.70
N SER A 77 -10.92 6.28 20.74
CA SER A 77 -9.52 5.89 20.98
C SER A 77 -8.55 6.44 19.93
N TYR A 78 -9.00 6.66 18.69
CA TYR A 78 -8.14 7.12 17.60
C TYR A 78 -8.56 8.49 17.03
N ASN A 79 -9.72 9.01 17.40
CA ASN A 79 -10.35 10.20 16.80
C ASN A 79 -9.57 11.52 16.99
N ASP A 80 -8.55 11.54 17.85
CA ASP A 80 -7.72 12.71 18.09
C ASP A 80 -6.48 12.78 17.19
N ILE A 81 -6.16 11.73 16.42
CA ILE A 81 -4.98 11.74 15.53
C ILE A 81 -5.11 12.82 14.45
N THR A 82 -6.30 13.03 13.89
CA THR A 82 -6.52 14.12 12.92
C THR A 82 -6.35 15.47 13.59
N THR A 83 -7.00 15.69 14.73
CA THR A 83 -6.96 16.97 15.46
C THR A 83 -5.56 17.30 15.97
N ASP A 84 -4.83 16.34 16.54
CA ASP A 84 -3.44 16.51 16.96
C ASP A 84 -2.55 16.95 15.78
N TYR A 85 -2.73 16.32 14.62
CA TYR A 85 -1.98 16.70 13.42
C TYR A 85 -2.33 18.13 12.96
N GLU A 86 -3.60 18.51 12.99
CA GLU A 86 -4.05 19.84 12.59
C GLU A 86 -3.55 20.94 13.54
N GLU A 87 -3.62 20.70 14.85
CA GLU A 87 -3.21 21.67 15.88
C GLU A 87 -1.67 21.78 16.00
N ASN A 88 -0.95 20.66 15.88
CA ASN A 88 0.51 20.60 16.07
C ASN A 88 1.31 20.49 14.77
N LYS A 89 0.67 20.81 13.63
CA LYS A 89 1.19 20.59 12.27
C LYS A 89 2.64 21.01 12.07
N ALA A 90 3.00 22.22 12.51
CA ALA A 90 4.35 22.77 12.31
C ALA A 90 5.42 21.94 13.06
N GLN A 91 5.12 21.49 14.27
CA GLN A 91 6.03 20.71 15.10
C GLN A 91 6.17 19.28 14.53
N ILE A 92 5.05 18.69 14.11
CA ILE A 92 5.02 17.36 13.51
C ILE A 92 5.76 17.35 12.17
N ASP A 93 5.55 18.35 11.31
CA ASP A 93 6.28 18.48 10.05
C ASP A 93 7.78 18.73 10.27
N MET A 94 8.16 19.41 11.36
CA MET A 94 9.57 19.56 11.75
C MET A 94 10.19 18.24 12.23
N LYS A 95 9.46 17.43 13.01
CA LYS A 95 9.94 16.16 13.56
C LYS A 95 10.01 15.05 12.50
N TYR A 96 8.95 14.89 11.70
CA TYR A 96 8.79 13.75 10.79
C TYR A 96 9.04 14.10 9.32
N GLY A 97 9.02 15.38 8.93
CA GLY A 97 9.14 15.77 7.54
C GLY A 97 8.10 15.08 6.65
N SER A 98 8.57 14.37 5.61
CA SER A 98 7.73 13.60 4.68
C SER A 98 7.38 12.18 5.14
N ALA A 99 7.84 11.75 6.32
CA ALA A 99 7.58 10.41 6.85
C ALA A 99 6.20 10.33 7.52
N SER A 100 5.12 10.39 6.73
CA SER A 100 3.74 10.27 7.24
C SER A 100 3.49 8.95 7.96
N GLN A 101 4.09 7.87 7.46
CA GLN A 101 3.91 6.51 7.98
C GLN A 101 4.55 6.30 9.35
N GLU A 102 5.72 6.91 9.57
CA GLU A 102 6.37 6.92 10.89
C GLU A 102 5.53 7.69 11.90
N TYR A 103 4.99 8.86 11.53
CA TYR A 103 4.10 9.62 12.42
C TYR A 103 2.85 8.83 12.80
N LEU A 104 2.16 8.24 11.82
CA LEU A 104 0.98 7.43 12.11
C LEU A 104 1.34 6.24 13.00
N SER A 105 2.45 5.56 12.70
CA SER A 105 2.91 4.41 13.49
C SER A 105 3.17 4.78 14.94
N ASP A 106 3.89 5.87 15.19
CA ASP A 106 4.15 6.39 16.53
C ASP A 106 2.85 6.68 17.28
N LYS A 107 1.89 7.34 16.62
CA LYS A 107 0.58 7.63 17.23
C LYS A 107 -0.21 6.37 17.57
N ILE A 108 -0.21 5.38 16.70
CA ILE A 108 -0.88 4.11 16.98
C ILE A 108 -0.18 3.38 18.14
N ILE A 109 1.15 3.37 18.17
CA ILE A 109 1.93 2.78 19.27
C ILE A 109 1.62 3.51 20.61
N GLU A 110 1.52 4.83 20.62
CA GLU A 110 1.11 5.60 21.80
C GLU A 110 -0.27 5.17 22.32
N LYS A 111 -1.20 4.83 21.43
CA LYS A 111 -2.58 4.45 21.78
C LYS A 111 -2.73 2.98 22.21
N GLN A 112 -2.02 2.05 21.57
CA GLN A 112 -2.25 0.61 21.76
C GLN A 112 -1.01 -0.19 22.18
N GLY A 113 0.12 0.50 22.41
CA GLY A 113 1.39 -0.07 22.89
C GLY A 113 2.30 -0.67 21.82
N ALA A 114 1.73 -1.25 20.76
CA ALA A 114 2.49 -1.79 19.63
C ALA A 114 1.64 -1.83 18.35
N LEU A 115 2.29 -1.82 17.19
CA LEU A 115 1.58 -2.08 15.93
C LEU A 115 1.13 -3.54 15.86
N LYS A 116 -0.10 -3.76 15.40
CA LYS A 116 -0.57 -5.08 14.98
C LYS A 116 -0.51 -5.14 13.47
N PHE A 117 0.06 -6.23 12.96
CA PHE A 117 0.30 -6.38 11.53
C PHE A 117 -0.65 -7.38 10.90
N TRP A 118 -0.99 -7.14 9.63
CA TRP A 118 -1.54 -8.19 8.77
C TRP A 118 -0.52 -9.32 8.59
N PRO A 119 -0.97 -10.56 8.34
CA PRO A 119 -0.07 -11.65 7.98
C PRO A 119 0.83 -11.27 6.80
N GLU A 120 2.13 -11.53 6.92
CA GLU A 120 3.16 -11.10 5.95
C GLU A 120 2.83 -11.54 4.51
N GLY A 121 2.22 -12.71 4.36
CA GLY A 121 1.87 -13.26 3.05
C GLY A 121 0.71 -12.57 2.35
N TRP A 122 -0.16 -11.85 3.07
CA TRP A 122 -1.38 -11.25 2.50
C TRP A 122 -1.08 -10.06 1.60
N PHE A 123 -0.04 -9.29 1.95
CA PHE A 123 0.35 -8.09 1.22
C PHE A 123 1.79 -8.22 0.73
N ARG A 124 1.99 -8.05 -0.57
CA ARG A 124 3.34 -8.02 -1.16
C ARG A 124 3.56 -6.73 -1.93
N SER A 125 4.68 -6.07 -1.66
CA SER A 125 5.14 -4.98 -2.51
C SER A 125 5.52 -5.46 -3.90
N PHE A 126 5.04 -4.77 -4.93
CA PHE A 126 5.49 -4.98 -6.30
C PHE A 126 7.00 -4.78 -6.44
N ARG A 127 7.52 -3.71 -5.85
CA ARG A 127 8.94 -3.34 -5.94
C ARG A 127 9.87 -4.32 -5.23
N PHE A 128 9.49 -4.81 -4.05
CA PHE A 128 10.34 -5.67 -3.23
C PHE A 128 10.17 -7.16 -3.54
N HIS A 129 8.97 -7.60 -3.94
CA HIS A 129 8.67 -9.04 -4.07
C HIS A 129 8.37 -9.50 -5.50
N CYS A 130 7.94 -8.61 -6.39
CA CYS A 130 7.64 -8.98 -7.77
C CYS A 130 8.81 -8.65 -8.71
N LEU A 131 9.50 -7.53 -8.49
CA LEU A 131 10.59 -7.15 -9.37
C LEU A 131 11.78 -8.10 -9.23
N PRO A 132 12.27 -8.70 -10.34
CA PRO A 132 13.45 -9.54 -10.29
C PRO A 132 14.69 -8.69 -10.01
N HIS A 133 15.81 -9.37 -9.74
CA HIS A 133 17.10 -8.71 -9.56
C HIS A 133 17.36 -7.71 -10.70
N PRO A 134 17.94 -6.52 -10.45
CA PRO A 134 18.09 -5.47 -11.46
C PRO A 134 18.61 -5.91 -12.83
N VAL A 135 19.58 -6.84 -12.85
CA VAL A 135 20.16 -7.41 -14.08
C VAL A 135 19.19 -8.34 -14.82
N MET A 136 18.29 -9.03 -14.10
CA MET A 136 17.31 -9.93 -14.69
C MET A 136 16.11 -9.19 -15.30
N ARG A 137 15.88 -7.93 -14.92
CA ARG A 137 14.76 -7.11 -15.43
C ARG A 137 14.79 -6.89 -16.95
N TYR A 138 15.93 -7.12 -17.59
CA TYR A 138 16.07 -7.07 -19.06
C TYR A 138 15.56 -8.33 -19.77
N PHE A 139 15.52 -9.45 -19.06
CA PHE A 139 15.26 -10.78 -19.64
C PHE A 139 13.96 -11.39 -19.10
N GLN A 140 13.48 -10.89 -17.96
CA GLN A 140 12.38 -11.47 -17.23
C GLN A 140 11.37 -10.40 -16.85
N VAL A 141 10.12 -10.64 -17.27
CA VAL A 141 8.97 -9.90 -16.75
C VAL A 141 8.80 -10.22 -15.27
N PRO A 142 8.35 -9.26 -14.43
CA PRO A 142 8.12 -9.53 -13.03
C PRO A 142 7.18 -10.74 -12.87
N PRO A 143 7.56 -11.79 -12.12
CA PRO A 143 6.65 -12.88 -11.81
C PRO A 143 5.63 -12.47 -10.73
N ARG A 144 4.51 -13.17 -10.67
CA ARG A 144 3.63 -13.12 -9.49
C ARG A 144 4.43 -13.58 -8.26
N PRO A 145 4.36 -12.87 -7.12
CA PRO A 145 5.15 -13.25 -5.95
C PRO A 145 4.66 -14.59 -5.41
N THR A 146 5.60 -15.44 -4.99
CA THR A 146 5.32 -16.75 -4.40
C THR A 146 4.82 -16.58 -2.97
N ALA A 147 3.52 -16.38 -2.81
CA ALA A 147 2.84 -16.31 -1.53
C ALA A 147 1.44 -16.96 -1.68
N PRO A 148 1.21 -18.16 -1.11
CA PRO A 148 -0.06 -18.88 -1.24
C PRO A 148 -1.27 -18.06 -0.76
N GLU A 149 -1.09 -17.36 0.36
CA GLU A 149 -2.08 -16.49 1.01
C GLU A 149 -2.12 -15.05 0.47
N LEU A 150 -1.45 -14.76 -0.64
CA LEU A 150 -1.41 -13.42 -1.24
C LEU A 150 -2.81 -12.89 -1.54
N LYS A 151 -3.15 -11.70 -1.02
CA LYS A 151 -4.43 -11.02 -1.28
C LYS A 151 -4.25 -9.80 -2.15
N VAL A 152 -3.23 -9.00 -1.86
CA VAL A 152 -3.05 -7.68 -2.47
C VAL A 152 -1.58 -7.46 -2.82
N ILE A 153 -1.34 -6.94 -4.02
CA ILE A 153 -0.04 -6.44 -4.45
C ILE A 153 -0.06 -4.92 -4.37
N VAL A 154 0.88 -4.32 -3.65
CA VAL A 154 0.96 -2.88 -3.41
C VAL A 154 1.99 -2.23 -4.33
N PHE A 155 1.58 -1.21 -5.10
CA PHE A 155 2.47 -0.43 -5.97
C PHE A 155 2.87 0.89 -5.30
N HIS A 156 3.60 0.79 -4.21
CA HIS A 156 4.10 1.99 -3.53
C HIS A 156 5.19 2.69 -4.37
N GLY A 157 4.97 3.98 -4.65
CA GLY A 157 5.92 4.84 -5.36
C GLY A 157 5.91 4.66 -6.88
N THR A 158 7.07 4.31 -7.46
CA THR A 158 7.18 4.06 -8.91
C THR A 158 7.78 2.69 -9.14
N PRO A 159 7.34 1.97 -10.19
CA PRO A 159 6.28 2.29 -11.13
C PRO A 159 4.90 2.13 -10.49
N ASN A 160 3.91 2.91 -10.93
CA ASN A 160 2.52 2.65 -10.59
C ASN A 160 1.97 1.50 -11.46
N PRO A 161 0.73 1.01 -11.25
CA PRO A 161 0.18 -0.08 -12.05
C PRO A 161 0.13 0.21 -13.56
N GLN A 162 -0.16 1.45 -13.96
CA GLN A 162 -0.24 1.86 -15.37
C GLN A 162 1.14 1.83 -16.04
N ASP A 163 2.16 2.31 -15.33
CA ASP A 163 3.56 2.28 -15.74
C ASP A 163 4.08 0.84 -15.83
N ALA A 164 3.74 0.01 -14.85
CA ALA A 164 4.13 -1.40 -14.82
C ALA A 164 3.51 -2.20 -15.97
N LEU A 165 2.24 -1.94 -16.30
CA LEU A 165 1.53 -2.58 -17.42
C LEU A 165 2.24 -2.34 -18.76
N VAL A 166 2.71 -1.13 -19.02
CA VAL A 166 3.43 -0.80 -20.26
C VAL A 166 4.93 -1.05 -20.18
N GLY A 167 5.39 -1.62 -19.06
CA GLY A 167 6.80 -1.83 -18.80
C GLY A 167 7.58 -0.52 -18.91
N LYS A 168 7.19 0.54 -18.18
CA LYS A 168 7.96 1.79 -18.14
C LYS A 168 8.24 2.15 -16.69
N TRP A 169 9.41 2.74 -16.46
CA TRP A 169 9.72 3.35 -15.18
C TRP A 169 9.70 4.88 -15.35
N PRO A 170 8.75 5.61 -14.74
CA PRO A 170 8.72 7.07 -14.85
C PRO A 170 9.95 7.65 -14.15
N SER A 171 10.84 8.29 -14.92
CA SER A 171 12.04 8.93 -14.38
C SER A 171 11.70 10.31 -13.81
N LYS A 172 11.79 10.49 -12.49
CA LYS A 172 11.62 11.81 -11.84
C LYS A 172 12.92 12.50 -11.40
N SER A 173 14.12 12.08 -11.87
CA SER A 173 15.37 12.77 -11.50
C SER A 173 16.45 12.76 -12.59
N LYS A 174 16.96 13.97 -12.89
CA LYS A 174 17.90 14.28 -13.98
C LYS A 174 19.35 13.83 -13.77
N HIS A 175 19.73 13.17 -12.66
CA HIS A 175 21.17 13.04 -12.34
C HIS A 175 21.76 11.67 -11.98
N ARG A 176 20.99 10.65 -11.58
CA ARG A 176 21.63 9.41 -11.04
C ARG A 176 21.33 8.09 -11.76
N TRP A 177 20.52 8.11 -12.81
CA TRP A 177 19.96 6.86 -13.37
C TRP A 177 20.06 6.75 -14.90
N LYS A 178 21.02 7.44 -15.56
CA LYS A 178 21.21 7.32 -17.01
C LYS A 178 21.44 5.88 -17.49
N ILE A 179 21.92 4.99 -16.62
CA ILE A 179 22.08 3.54 -16.88
C ILE A 179 20.72 2.80 -16.87
N TRP A 180 19.73 3.29 -16.12
CA TRP A 180 18.45 2.62 -15.93
C TRP A 180 17.37 3.00 -16.96
N LYS A 181 17.65 4.02 -17.78
CA LYS A 181 16.75 4.50 -18.85
C LYS A 181 16.45 3.45 -19.93
N LYS A 182 17.24 2.39 -20.03
CA LYS A 182 17.10 1.32 -21.04
C LYS A 182 16.50 0.02 -20.49
N ILE A 183 16.00 0.02 -19.24
CA ILE A 183 15.75 -1.23 -18.49
C ILE A 183 14.36 -1.83 -18.72
N ILE A 184 13.44 -1.13 -19.38
CA ILE A 184 12.17 -1.74 -19.76
C ILE A 184 11.74 -1.18 -21.11
N GLN A 185 12.45 -1.58 -22.15
CA GLN A 185 12.02 -1.32 -23.53
C GLN A 185 12.09 -2.60 -24.37
N ALA A 186 12.88 -3.60 -23.95
CA ALA A 186 13.03 -4.87 -24.66
C ALA A 186 11.89 -5.87 -24.41
N CYS A 187 11.14 -5.79 -23.30
CA CYS A 187 10.01 -6.70 -23.05
C CYS A 187 8.69 -6.28 -23.72
N ALA A 188 8.61 -5.08 -24.31
CA ALA A 188 7.40 -4.60 -24.98
C ALA A 188 7.35 -4.95 -26.47
N SER A 189 8.48 -5.32 -27.08
CA SER A 189 8.59 -5.59 -28.53
C SER A 189 8.27 -7.03 -28.93
N ASP A 190 8.30 -7.97 -27.99
CA ASP A 190 7.83 -9.34 -28.19
C ASP A 190 6.73 -9.59 -27.16
N ALA A 191 5.58 -10.08 -27.62
CA ALA A 191 4.41 -10.38 -26.79
C ALA A 191 4.75 -11.46 -25.75
N VAL A 192 5.38 -11.07 -24.65
CA VAL A 192 5.58 -11.91 -23.48
C VAL A 192 4.41 -11.65 -22.54
N ASP A 193 3.42 -12.50 -22.70
CA ASP A 193 2.38 -12.86 -21.73
C ASP A 193 2.65 -12.31 -20.30
N CYS A 194 2.08 -11.13 -20.03
CA CYS A 194 2.12 -10.47 -18.72
C CYS A 194 1.18 -11.19 -17.74
N ARG A 195 1.57 -12.38 -17.26
CA ARG A 195 0.79 -13.18 -16.31
C ARG A 195 0.57 -12.55 -14.92
N ILE A 196 1.10 -11.34 -14.66
CA ILE A 196 0.74 -10.57 -13.45
C ILE A 196 -0.67 -9.98 -13.58
N LEU A 197 -1.15 -9.71 -14.81
CA LEU A 197 -2.36 -8.92 -15.06
C LEU A 197 -3.46 -9.69 -15.81
N GLU A 198 -3.39 -11.03 -15.87
CA GLU A 198 -4.55 -11.84 -16.28
C GLU A 198 -5.66 -11.72 -15.22
N ILE A 199 -6.42 -10.63 -15.32
CA ILE A 199 -7.79 -10.57 -14.81
C ILE A 199 -8.53 -11.69 -15.54
N LYS A 200 -8.87 -12.75 -14.81
CA LYS A 200 -9.68 -13.85 -15.35
C LYS A 200 -10.91 -13.25 -16.05
N PRO A 201 -11.22 -13.62 -17.30
CA PRO A 201 -12.47 -13.20 -17.90
C PRO A 201 -13.61 -13.70 -17.02
N CYS A 202 -14.48 -12.78 -16.61
CA CYS A 202 -15.72 -13.08 -15.92
C CYS A 202 -16.43 -14.19 -16.70
N ALA A 203 -16.62 -15.34 -16.05
CA ALA A 203 -17.27 -16.49 -16.65
C ALA A 203 -18.64 -16.03 -17.16
N ARG A 204 -18.84 -16.11 -18.48
CA ARG A 204 -20.13 -15.89 -19.10
C ARG A 204 -21.09 -16.91 -18.49
N VAL A 205 -21.93 -16.47 -17.57
CA VAL A 205 -23.04 -17.27 -17.06
C VAL A 205 -23.88 -17.67 -18.26
N ARG A 206 -23.79 -18.94 -18.65
CA ARG A 206 -24.72 -19.52 -19.61
C ARG A 206 -26.07 -19.53 -18.92
N SER A 207 -26.93 -18.59 -19.30
CA SER A 207 -28.37 -18.73 -19.12
C SER A 207 -28.81 -19.94 -19.95
N SER A 208 -28.84 -21.11 -19.32
CA SER A 208 -29.70 -22.20 -19.76
C SER A 208 -31.09 -21.91 -19.22
N LYS A 209 -32.04 -21.63 -20.10
CA LYS A 209 -33.46 -21.91 -19.87
C LYS A 209 -34.13 -22.11 -21.23
N THR A 210 -34.63 -23.34 -21.35
CA THR A 210 -35.69 -23.92 -22.18
C THR A 210 -36.50 -23.00 -23.06
#